data_AF-A0A800JPT9-F1
#
_entry.id   AF-A0A800JPT9-F1
#
_cell.length_a   1.000
_cell.length_b   1.000
_cell.length_c   1.000
_cell.angle_alpha   90.00
_cell.angle_beta   90.00
_cell.angle_gamma   90.00
#
_symmetry.space_group_name_H-M   'P 1'
#
loop_
_entity.id
_entity.type
_entity.pdbx_description
1 polymer ?
#
loop_
_entity_poly.entity_id
_entity_poly.type
_entity_poly.pdbx_seq_one_letter_code
_entity_poly.pdbx_strand_id
1 'polypeptide(L)' 'ADLELQYRGRLDASRKESAATDVKRDLFDAMSQVAKTSQGPQDQIPSMGCSIKWY' A
#
# COMPACT_ATOMS: atom_id res chain seq x y z
N ALA A 1 -5.92 17.85 -1.49
CA ALA A 1 -5.88 16.80 -0.46
C ALA A 1 -5.72 17.50 0.88
N ASP A 2 -6.70 17.38 1.76
CA ASP A 2 -6.72 18.09 3.05
C ASP A 2 -5.83 17.38 4.09
N LEU A 3 -4.61 17.01 3.68
CA LEU A 3 -3.65 16.16 4.40
C LEU A 3 -4.22 14.80 4.86
N GLU A 4 -5.30 14.33 4.23
CA GLU A 4 -5.96 13.08 4.55
C GLU A 4 -5.15 11.84 4.10
N LEU A 5 -5.35 10.73 4.81
CA LEU A 5 -4.76 9.44 4.47
C LEU A 5 -5.24 8.94 3.10
N GLN A 6 -4.33 8.87 2.11
CA GLN A 6 -4.65 8.46 0.74
C GLN A 6 -4.52 6.94 0.49
N TYR A 7 -3.76 6.22 1.33
CA TYR A 7 -3.48 4.80 1.13
C TYR A 7 -3.34 4.05 2.45
N ARG A 8 -3.97 2.88 2.54
CA ARG A 8 -3.96 1.98 3.71
C ARG A 8 -3.86 0.49 3.33
N GLY A 9 -3.39 0.20 2.11
CA GLY A 9 -3.30 -1.16 1.59
C GLY A 9 -2.03 -1.91 2.01
N ARG A 10 -1.81 -3.07 1.40
CA ARG A 10 -0.59 -3.87 1.52
C ARG A 10 0.63 -3.17 0.89
N LEU A 11 1.83 -3.61 1.26
CA LEU A 11 3.08 -3.11 0.67
C LEU A 11 3.22 -3.55 -0.79
N ASP A 12 3.10 -4.86 -1.01
CA ASP A 12 3.22 -5.52 -2.30
C ASP A 12 2.46 -6.86 -2.29
N ALA A 13 2.51 -7.60 -3.41
CA ALA A 13 1.84 -8.89 -3.53
C ALA A 13 2.57 -10.09 -2.88
N SER A 14 3.76 -9.90 -2.30
CA SER A 14 4.65 -10.99 -1.83
C SER A 14 4.18 -11.68 -0.53
N ARG A 15 3.27 -11.04 0.23
CA ARG A 15 2.73 -11.53 1.52
C ARG A 15 3.84 -11.90 2.51
N LYS A 16 4.04 -13.21 2.76
CA LYS A 16 5.04 -13.76 3.68
C LYS A 16 6.27 -14.30 2.95
N GLU A 17 6.21 -14.40 1.64
CA GLU A 17 7.27 -14.96 0.81
C GLU A 17 8.20 -13.85 0.33
N SER A 18 9.40 -14.22 -0.10
CA SER A 18 10.29 -13.28 -0.76
C SER A 18 9.64 -12.76 -2.04
N ALA A 19 9.68 -11.45 -2.23
CA ALA A 19 9.23 -10.81 -3.46
C ALA A 19 9.91 -11.41 -4.69
N ALA A 20 9.09 -11.96 -5.61
CA ALA A 20 9.56 -12.29 -6.95
C ALA A 20 9.95 -10.99 -7.69
N THR A 21 10.82 -11.09 -8.70
CA THR A 21 11.34 -9.94 -9.45
C THR A 21 10.22 -9.08 -10.09
N ASP A 22 9.10 -9.71 -10.45
CA ASP A 22 7.95 -9.06 -11.09
C ASP A 22 6.74 -8.93 -10.13
N VAL A 23 7.00 -8.88 -8.82
CA VAL A 23 5.91 -8.70 -7.86
C VAL A 23 5.34 -7.28 -7.97
N LYS A 24 4.01 -7.18 -7.98
CA LYS A 24 3.33 -5.89 -7.97
C LYS A 24 3.63 -5.13 -6.67
N ARG A 25 4.09 -3.89 -6.79
CA ARG A 25 4.48 -2.99 -5.69
C ARG A 25 3.35 -2.00 -5.39
N ASP A 26 2.28 -2.47 -4.74
CA ASP A 26 1.05 -1.69 -4.54
C ASP A 26 1.28 -0.33 -3.84
N LEU A 27 2.12 -0.27 -2.79
CA LEU A 27 2.43 1.01 -2.12
C LEU A 27 3.16 1.98 -3.05
N PHE A 28 4.10 1.50 -3.86
CA PHE A 28 4.88 2.35 -4.76
C PHE A 28 3.99 2.96 -5.86
N ASP A 29 3.11 2.15 -6.45
CA ASP A 29 2.17 2.60 -7.46
C ASP A 29 1.18 3.62 -6.87
N ALA A 30 0.66 3.35 -5.66
CA ALA A 30 -0.22 4.26 -4.95
C ALA A 30 0.44 5.61 -4.65
N MET A 31 1.67 5.61 -4.14
CA MET A 31 2.40 6.86 -3.85
C MET A 31 2.76 7.61 -5.14
N SER A 32 3.08 6.89 -6.22
CA SER A 32 3.29 7.49 -7.54
C SER A 32 2.04 8.16 -8.06
N GLN A 33 0.86 7.57 -7.85
CA GLN A 33 -0.42 8.17 -8.22
C GLN A 33 -0.73 9.40 -7.36
N VAL A 34 -0.55 9.32 -6.04
CA VAL A 34 -0.77 10.44 -5.12
C VAL A 34 0.12 11.63 -5.48
N ALA A 35 1.41 11.39 -5.75
CA ALA A 35 2.33 12.45 -6.14
C ALA A 35 1.92 13.16 -7.45
N LYS A 36 1.34 12.41 -8.41
CA LYS A 36 0.92 12.95 -9.72
C LYS A 36 -0.45 13.61 -9.70
N THR A 37 -1.37 13.11 -8.88
CA THR A 37 -2.81 13.44 -8.97
C THR A 37 -3.40 14.01 -7.69
N SER A 38 -2.63 14.01 -6.60
CA SER A 38 -3.10 14.30 -5.24
C SER A 38 -4.26 13.40 -4.76
N GLN A 39 -4.49 12.26 -5.42
CA GLN A 39 -5.56 11.32 -5.12
C GLN A 39 -4.98 9.90 -5.01
N GLY A 40 -5.36 9.19 -3.95
CA GLY A 40 -5.03 7.77 -3.78
C GLY A 40 -5.82 6.85 -4.72
N PRO A 41 -5.39 5.59 -4.86
CA PRO A 41 -6.15 4.58 -5.60
C PRO A 41 -7.46 4.23 -4.88
N GLN A 42 -8.51 3.99 -5.66
CA GLN A 42 -9.83 3.57 -5.16
C GLN A 42 -9.79 2.12 -4.64
N ASP A 43 -9.15 1.24 -5.40
CA ASP A 43 -8.97 -0.16 -5.03
C ASP A 43 -7.71 -0.35 -4.21
N GLN A 44 -7.88 -0.85 -2.98
CA GLN A 44 -6.78 -1.11 -2.06
C GLN A 44 -6.94 -2.49 -1.45
N ILE A 45 -5.91 -3.34 -1.62
CA ILE A 45 -5.90 -4.66 -1.00
C ILE A 45 -5.44 -4.48 0.45
N PRO A 46 -6.22 -4.92 1.46
CA PRO A 46 -5.83 -4.80 2.85
C PRO A 46 -4.46 -5.42 3.13
N SER A 47 -3.71 -4.77 4.01
CA SER A 47 -2.46 -5.35 4.51
C SER A 47 -2.72 -6.61 5.33
N MET A 48 -1.71 -7.46 5.45
CA MET A 48 -1.73 -8.67 6.28
C MET A 48 -0.46 -8.70 7.14
N GLY A 49 -0.62 -8.99 8.43
CA GLY A 49 0.50 -9.03 9.36
C GLY A 49 0.06 -9.35 10.79
N CYS A 50 1.02 -9.36 11.70
CA CYS A 50 0.73 -9.44 13.12
C CYS A 50 -0.13 -8.24 13.56
N SER A 51 -1.09 -8.48 14.46
CA SER A 51 -1.84 -7.40 15.08
C SER A 51 -0.91 -6.44 15.82
N ILE A 52 -1.29 -5.16 15.84
CA ILE A 52 -0.62 -4.13 16.62
C ILE A 52 -0.56 -4.57 18.09
N LYS A 53 0.61 -4.42 18.70
CA LYS A 53 0.81 -4.61 20.14
C LYS A 53 0.52 -3.28 20.82
N TRP A 54 -0.51 -3.26 21.67
CA TRP A 54 -1.09 -2.05 22.25
C TRP A 54 -0.61 -1.72 23.67
N TYR A 55 0.17 -2.62 24.27
CA TYR A 55 0.66 -2.52 25.64
C TYR A 55 1.93 -1.67 25.73
#